data_AF-A0A2P6Q2C0-F1
#
_entry.id   AF-A0A2P6Q2C0-F1
#
_cell.length_a   1.000
_cell.length_b   1.000
_cell.length_c   1.000
_cell.angle_alpha   90.00
_cell.angle_beta   90.00
_cell.angle_gamma   90.00
#
_symmetry.space_group_name_H-M   'P 1'
#
loop_
_entity.id
_entity.type
_entity.pdbx_description
1 polymer ?
#
loop_
_entity_poly.entity_id
_entity_poly.type
_entity_poly.pdbx_seq_one_letter_code
_entity_poly.pdbx_strand_id
1 'polypeptide(L)'
;MPSYKSVARIYNFFLEKKWSEIRIFYEENNFDVFLLLNALGDTALHLAVYSEDLELVRSLLKIVYEDNPFAEAGIKFPSSANASGNTPLHEAASIGNVKLVKLILSCGGDHMLTTVNKNGETPFFMAALYGQTNLIKNLVNDLKDIDYHILSNTSTMLHEAIRGYYFETALELLDPKYRIPKDWVDSDGMTCFQLLADIPSAFKSGYSFDILEKLIYDGLSETAIQFAYHFTFKEL
;
A
#
# COMPACT_ATOMS: atom_id res chain seq x y z
N MET A 1 -33.97 2.39 -0.93
CA MET A 1 -33.00 2.66 0.16
C MET A 1 -32.76 1.36 0.88
N PRO A 2 -31.50 0.88 0.94
CA PRO A 2 -31.19 -0.32 1.70
C PRO A 2 -31.56 -0.12 3.17
N SER A 3 -32.19 -1.13 3.76
CA SER A 3 -32.60 -1.05 5.15
C SER A 3 -31.37 -1.15 6.05
N TYR A 4 -31.36 -0.47 7.19
CA TYR A 4 -30.34 -0.66 8.24
C TYR A 4 -30.12 -2.15 8.59
N LYS A 5 -31.18 -2.96 8.49
CA LYS A 5 -31.11 -4.42 8.68
C LYS A 5 -30.24 -5.12 7.63
N SER A 6 -30.21 -4.62 6.39
CA SER A 6 -29.38 -5.15 5.31
C SER A 6 -27.89 -4.94 5.59
N VAL A 7 -27.50 -3.72 6.01
CA VAL A 7 -26.11 -3.38 6.37
C VAL A 7 -25.62 -4.21 7.56
N ALA A 8 -26.42 -4.29 8.63
CA ALA A 8 -26.06 -5.10 9.80
C ALA A 8 -25.93 -6.58 9.46
N ARG A 9 -26.82 -7.10 8.60
CA ARG A 9 -26.77 -8.51 8.16
C ARG A 9 -25.52 -8.82 7.36
N ILE A 10 -25.18 -8.00 6.37
CA ILE A 10 -24.01 -8.26 5.53
C ILE A 10 -22.71 -8.09 6.33
N TYR A 11 -22.63 -7.09 7.21
CA TYR A 11 -21.49 -6.93 8.10
C TYR A 11 -21.30 -8.13 9.04
N ASN A 12 -22.38 -8.68 9.59
CA ASN A 12 -22.30 -9.91 10.39
C ASN A 12 -21.79 -11.12 9.57
N PHE A 13 -22.16 -11.25 8.30
CA PHE A 13 -21.59 -12.30 7.46
C PHE A 13 -20.08 -12.16 7.27
N PHE A 14 -19.55 -10.93 7.16
CA PHE A 14 -18.10 -10.71 7.14
C PHE A 14 -17.44 -11.12 8.47
N LEU A 15 -18.04 -10.77 9.61
CA LEU A 15 -17.54 -11.17 10.93
C LEU A 15 -17.52 -12.69 11.13
N GLU A 16 -18.54 -13.38 10.61
CA GLU A 16 -18.69 -14.84 10.70
C GLU A 16 -17.93 -15.59 9.60
N LYS A 17 -17.19 -14.88 8.72
CA LYS A 17 -16.46 -15.46 7.58
C LYS A 17 -17.33 -16.27 6.60
N LYS A 18 -18.58 -15.84 6.42
CA LYS A 18 -19.60 -16.47 5.56
C LYS A 18 -19.49 -15.99 4.10
N TRP A 19 -18.37 -16.32 3.45
CA TRP A 19 -18.03 -15.80 2.11
C TRP A 19 -19.06 -16.18 1.03
N SER A 20 -19.61 -17.39 1.10
CA SER A 20 -20.63 -17.86 0.17
C SER A 20 -21.92 -17.07 0.29
N GLU A 21 -22.36 -16.78 1.52
CA GLU A 21 -23.55 -16.01 1.81
C GLU A 21 -23.40 -14.54 1.40
N ILE A 22 -22.19 -13.98 1.52
CA ILE A 22 -21.87 -12.64 1.03
C ILE A 22 -21.99 -12.59 -0.50
N ARG A 23 -21.46 -13.59 -1.23
CA ARG A 23 -21.60 -13.66 -2.69
C ARG A 23 -23.06 -13.71 -3.10
N ILE A 24 -23.84 -14.64 -2.54
CA ILE A 24 -25.28 -14.77 -2.82
C ILE A 24 -26.01 -13.46 -2.53
N PHE A 25 -25.70 -12.81 -1.41
CA PHE A 25 -26.31 -11.52 -1.06
C PHE A 25 -26.08 -10.46 -2.14
N TYR A 26 -24.85 -10.33 -2.64
CA TYR A 26 -24.51 -9.31 -3.64
C TYR A 26 -24.91 -9.68 -5.07
N GLU A 27 -25.09 -10.97 -5.38
CA GLU A 27 -25.75 -11.41 -6.62
C GLU A 27 -27.22 -10.95 -6.66
N GLU A 28 -27.92 -11.03 -5.53
CA GLU A 28 -29.32 -10.59 -5.41
C GLU A 28 -29.47 -9.07 -5.21
N ASN A 29 -28.45 -8.41 -4.64
CA ASN A 29 -28.50 -7.00 -4.21
C ASN A 29 -27.29 -6.20 -4.72
N ASN A 30 -27.00 -6.27 -6.01
CA ASN A 30 -25.81 -5.63 -6.60
C ASN A 30 -25.71 -4.11 -6.37
N PHE A 31 -26.84 -3.40 -6.25
CA PHE A 31 -26.90 -1.98 -5.90
C PHE A 31 -26.29 -1.65 -4.52
N ASP A 32 -26.24 -2.62 -3.60
CA ASP A 32 -25.76 -2.44 -2.23
C ASP A 32 -24.24 -2.60 -2.11
N VAL A 33 -23.53 -2.93 -3.19
CA VAL A 33 -22.08 -3.21 -3.17
C VAL A 33 -21.24 -2.03 -2.67
N PHE A 34 -21.77 -0.80 -2.81
CA PHE A 34 -21.12 0.44 -2.39
C PHE A 34 -21.53 0.92 -0.99
N LEU A 35 -22.32 0.15 -0.24
CA LEU A 35 -22.70 0.54 1.11
C LEU A 35 -21.51 0.53 2.06
N LEU A 36 -21.49 1.52 2.96
CA LEU A 36 -20.55 1.59 4.06
C LEU A 36 -21.04 0.65 5.17
N LEU A 37 -20.23 -0.34 5.50
CA LEU A 37 -20.62 -1.47 6.36
C LEU A 37 -20.19 -1.31 7.81
N ASN A 38 -19.24 -0.41 8.08
CA ASN A 38 -18.72 -0.18 9.43
C ASN A 38 -18.43 1.32 9.69
N ALA A 39 -18.01 1.61 10.92
CA ALA A 39 -17.66 2.97 11.35
C ALA A 39 -16.41 3.54 10.64
N LEU A 40 -15.58 2.69 10.05
CA LEU A 40 -14.41 3.10 9.26
C LEU A 40 -14.80 3.52 7.84
N GLY A 41 -16.08 3.38 7.46
CA GLY A 41 -16.52 3.67 6.09
C GLY A 41 -16.09 2.60 5.09
N ASP A 42 -15.82 1.38 5.54
CA ASP A 42 -15.42 0.30 4.64
C ASP A 42 -16.63 -0.21 3.85
N THR A 43 -16.44 -0.35 2.55
CA THR A 43 -17.38 -1.09 1.67
C THR A 43 -17.13 -2.60 1.76
N ALA A 44 -18.00 -3.39 1.12
CA ALA A 44 -17.81 -4.83 0.98
C ALA A 44 -16.43 -5.19 0.42
N LEU A 45 -15.94 -4.41 -0.56
CA LEU A 45 -14.66 -4.68 -1.20
C LEU A 45 -13.47 -4.42 -0.26
N HIS A 46 -13.55 -3.43 0.64
CA HIS A 46 -12.53 -3.23 1.68
C HIS A 46 -12.49 -4.41 2.66
N LEU A 47 -13.66 -4.88 3.11
CA LEU A 47 -13.70 -6.01 4.03
C LEU A 47 -13.26 -7.32 3.36
N ALA A 48 -13.59 -7.50 2.07
CA ALA A 48 -13.20 -8.68 1.31
C ALA A 48 -11.69 -8.78 1.07
N VAL A 49 -10.95 -7.67 1.10
CA VAL A 49 -9.47 -7.68 1.04
C VAL A 49 -8.85 -8.49 2.18
N TYR A 50 -9.50 -8.50 3.34
CA TYR A 50 -9.08 -9.26 4.52
C TYR A 50 -9.63 -10.70 4.52
N SER A 51 -10.37 -11.10 3.49
CA SER A 51 -10.85 -12.47 3.32
C SER A 51 -9.78 -13.35 2.69
N GLU A 52 -9.83 -14.65 2.97
CA GLU A 52 -9.00 -15.66 2.32
C GLU A 52 -9.58 -16.08 0.95
N ASP A 53 -10.73 -15.51 0.57
CA ASP A 53 -11.53 -15.92 -0.58
C ASP A 53 -11.36 -14.92 -1.74
N LEU A 54 -10.39 -15.21 -2.60
CA LEU A 54 -10.15 -14.42 -3.82
C LEU A 54 -11.37 -14.45 -4.77
N GLU A 55 -12.22 -15.46 -4.69
CA GLU A 55 -13.41 -15.53 -5.52
C GLU A 55 -14.48 -14.54 -5.04
N LEU A 56 -14.64 -14.36 -3.72
CA LEU A 56 -15.45 -13.27 -3.18
C LEU A 56 -14.99 -11.91 -3.71
N VAL A 57 -13.68 -11.63 -3.65
CA VAL A 57 -13.13 -10.37 -4.18
C VAL A 57 -13.43 -10.25 -5.67
N ARG A 58 -13.21 -11.31 -6.45
CA ARG A 58 -13.50 -11.33 -7.90
C ARG A 58 -14.98 -11.04 -8.18
N SER A 59 -15.91 -11.69 -7.48
CA SER A 59 -17.35 -11.47 -7.66
C SER A 59 -17.71 -10.01 -7.37
N LEU A 60 -17.18 -9.43 -6.29
CA LEU A 60 -17.43 -8.03 -5.96
C LEU A 60 -16.82 -7.07 -6.99
N LEU A 61 -15.59 -7.32 -7.45
CA LEU A 61 -14.94 -6.51 -8.49
C LEU A 61 -15.72 -6.56 -9.81
N LYS A 62 -16.23 -7.74 -10.18
CA LYS A 62 -17.08 -7.91 -11.36
C LYS A 62 -18.33 -7.03 -11.27
N ILE A 63 -19.00 -7.02 -10.12
CA ILE A 63 -20.16 -6.15 -9.88
C ILE A 63 -19.77 -4.67 -9.99
N VAL A 64 -18.59 -4.29 -9.48
CA VAL A 64 -18.13 -2.89 -9.47
C VAL A 64 -17.73 -2.38 -10.86
N TYR A 65 -17.06 -3.21 -11.67
CA TYR A 65 -16.41 -2.76 -12.91
C TYR A 65 -17.08 -3.27 -14.19
N GLU A 66 -17.65 -4.48 -14.20
CA GLU A 66 -18.29 -5.06 -15.38
C GLU A 66 -19.81 -4.88 -15.31
N ASP A 67 -20.44 -5.37 -14.25
CA ASP A 67 -21.89 -5.38 -14.06
C ASP A 67 -22.36 -4.15 -13.26
N ASN A 68 -21.69 -3.01 -13.44
CA ASN A 68 -21.90 -1.82 -12.62
C ASN A 68 -23.35 -1.30 -12.76
N PRO A 69 -24.18 -1.39 -11.71
CA PRO A 69 -25.59 -1.03 -11.79
C PRO A 69 -25.82 0.48 -11.97
N PHE A 70 -24.76 1.30 -11.89
CA PHE A 70 -24.79 2.75 -12.07
C PHE A 70 -24.07 3.22 -13.35
N ALA A 71 -23.62 2.31 -14.23
CA ALA A 71 -22.88 2.66 -15.45
C ALA A 71 -23.65 3.65 -16.35
N GLU A 72 -24.96 3.46 -16.53
CA GLU A 72 -25.81 4.33 -17.36
C GLU A 72 -25.97 5.74 -16.80
N ALA A 73 -25.83 5.91 -15.48
CA ALA A 73 -25.90 7.23 -14.85
C ALA A 73 -24.64 8.07 -15.15
N GLY A 74 -23.65 7.53 -15.87
CA GLY A 74 -22.38 8.20 -16.15
C GLY A 74 -21.57 8.49 -14.88
N ILE A 75 -22.01 7.93 -13.74
CA ILE A 75 -21.32 8.11 -12.49
C ILE A 75 -20.15 7.14 -12.52
N LYS A 76 -18.98 7.65 -12.93
CA LYS A 76 -17.68 7.09 -12.56
C LYS A 76 -17.59 7.19 -11.04
N PHE A 77 -18.27 6.30 -10.34
CA PHE A 77 -18.28 6.30 -8.90
C PHE A 77 -16.84 6.13 -8.43
N PRO A 78 -16.42 6.93 -7.44
CA PRO A 78 -15.05 6.96 -7.02
C PRO A 78 -14.71 5.56 -6.54
N SER A 79 -13.50 5.11 -6.88
CA SER A 79 -12.61 4.44 -5.94
C SER A 79 -13.18 4.56 -4.51
N SER A 80 -13.97 3.58 -4.05
CA SER A 80 -14.72 3.77 -2.80
C SER A 80 -13.68 3.90 -1.73
N ALA A 81 -13.46 5.12 -1.26
CA ALA A 81 -12.44 5.42 -0.30
C ALA A 81 -13.13 5.34 1.05
N ASN A 82 -12.56 4.59 1.99
CA ASN A 82 -13.08 4.55 3.35
C ASN A 82 -12.90 5.92 4.04
N ALA A 83 -13.22 6.00 5.33
CA ALA A 83 -13.13 7.25 6.09
C ALA A 83 -11.70 7.83 6.13
N SER A 84 -10.66 7.03 5.89
CA SER A 84 -9.26 7.47 5.78
C SER A 84 -8.86 7.87 4.36
N GLY A 85 -9.76 7.74 3.40
CA GLY A 85 -9.44 7.91 1.98
C GLY A 85 -8.76 6.69 1.36
N ASN A 86 -8.59 5.59 2.10
CA ASN A 86 -8.00 4.37 1.56
C ASN A 86 -8.98 3.71 0.62
N THR A 87 -8.49 3.29 -0.53
CA THR A 87 -9.23 2.41 -1.43
C THR A 87 -8.96 0.94 -1.07
N PRO A 88 -9.74 -0.04 -1.56
CA PRO A 88 -9.40 -1.46 -1.38
C PRO A 88 -7.98 -1.84 -1.84
N LEU A 89 -7.44 -1.17 -2.87
CA LEU A 89 -6.05 -1.36 -3.30
C LEU A 89 -5.02 -0.86 -2.25
N HIS A 90 -5.29 0.20 -1.49
CA HIS A 90 -4.43 0.63 -0.37
C HIS A 90 -4.35 -0.44 0.70
N GLU A 91 -5.51 -1.00 1.08
CA GLU A 91 -5.60 -2.08 2.07
C GLU A 91 -4.93 -3.36 1.56
N ALA A 92 -5.12 -3.74 0.30
CA ALA A 92 -4.45 -4.91 -0.27
C ALA A 92 -2.92 -4.74 -0.33
N ALA A 93 -2.46 -3.52 -0.58
CA ALA A 93 -1.05 -3.18 -0.63
C ALA A 93 -0.40 -3.16 0.76
N SER A 94 -1.08 -2.67 1.79
CA SER A 94 -0.59 -2.68 3.18
C SER A 94 -0.39 -4.10 3.71
N ILE A 95 -1.24 -5.05 3.29
CA ILE A 95 -1.13 -6.48 3.61
C ILE A 95 -0.01 -7.17 2.81
N GLY A 96 0.39 -6.62 1.66
CA GLY A 96 1.41 -7.22 0.79
C GLY A 96 0.93 -8.42 -0.04
N ASN A 97 -0.38 -8.62 -0.19
CA ASN A 97 -0.92 -9.76 -0.91
C ASN A 97 -0.83 -9.55 -2.44
N VAL A 98 0.29 -9.99 -3.03
CA VAL A 98 0.58 -9.89 -4.47
C VAL A 98 -0.55 -10.43 -5.34
N LYS A 99 -1.13 -11.59 -4.97
CA LYS A 99 -2.20 -12.21 -5.76
C LYS A 99 -3.46 -11.36 -5.77
N LEU A 100 -3.81 -10.82 -4.61
CA LEU A 100 -4.97 -9.95 -4.45
C LEU A 100 -4.79 -8.62 -5.19
N VAL A 101 -3.62 -8.00 -5.08
CA VAL A 101 -3.29 -6.78 -5.84
C VAL A 101 -3.42 -7.04 -7.34
N LYS A 102 -2.79 -8.11 -7.85
CA LYS A 102 -2.91 -8.48 -9.27
C LYS A 102 -4.36 -8.75 -9.70
N LEU A 103 -5.16 -9.38 -8.84
CA LEU A 103 -6.58 -9.61 -9.11
C LEU A 103 -7.34 -8.28 -9.27
N ILE A 104 -7.19 -7.35 -8.31
CA ILE A 104 -7.84 -6.04 -8.34
C ILE A 104 -7.49 -5.28 -9.63
N LEU A 105 -6.21 -5.27 -10.00
CA LEU A 105 -5.73 -4.62 -11.23
C LEU A 105 -6.32 -5.28 -12.48
N SER A 106 -6.27 -6.61 -12.56
CA SER A 106 -6.79 -7.37 -13.70
C SER A 106 -8.30 -7.18 -13.95
N CYS A 107 -9.04 -6.75 -12.93
CA CYS A 107 -10.47 -6.48 -13.01
C CYS A 107 -10.81 -4.99 -13.24
N GLY A 108 -9.85 -4.17 -13.67
CA GLY A 108 -10.09 -2.75 -13.99
C GLY A 108 -9.77 -1.76 -12.85
N GLY A 109 -9.14 -2.24 -11.77
CA GLY A 109 -8.71 -1.43 -10.63
C GLY A 109 -7.50 -0.53 -10.87
N ASP A 110 -7.00 -0.43 -12.11
CA ASP A 110 -5.73 0.28 -12.42
C ASP A 110 -5.77 1.77 -12.04
N HIS A 111 -6.91 2.44 -12.17
CA HIS A 111 -7.08 3.84 -11.77
C HIS A 111 -6.82 4.08 -10.26
N MET A 112 -6.86 3.03 -9.43
CA MET A 112 -6.62 3.14 -7.99
C MET A 112 -5.12 3.23 -7.64
N LEU A 113 -4.23 2.86 -8.57
CA LEU A 113 -2.77 2.82 -8.35
C LEU A 113 -2.18 4.18 -7.99
N THR A 114 -2.73 5.26 -8.56
CA THR A 114 -2.27 6.63 -8.34
C THR A 114 -3.23 7.42 -7.45
N THR A 115 -4.27 6.77 -6.90
CA THR A 115 -5.18 7.43 -5.97
C THR A 115 -4.45 7.64 -4.65
N VAL A 116 -4.58 8.82 -4.07
CA VAL A 116 -4.01 9.14 -2.75
C VAL A 116 -5.10 9.14 -1.68
N ASN A 117 -4.76 8.60 -0.51
CA ASN A 117 -5.61 8.70 0.68
C ASN A 117 -5.51 10.10 1.33
N LYS A 118 -6.13 10.30 2.50
CA LYS A 118 -6.12 11.60 3.19
C LYS A 118 -4.73 12.04 3.69
N ASN A 119 -3.78 11.13 3.80
CA ASN A 119 -2.39 11.40 4.15
C ASN A 119 -1.52 11.67 2.90
N GLY A 120 -2.10 11.66 1.70
CA GLY A 120 -1.35 11.77 0.45
C GLY A 120 -0.67 10.46 0.02
N GLU A 121 -0.96 9.35 0.67
CA GLU A 121 -0.28 8.07 0.43
C GLU A 121 -0.98 7.32 -0.70
N THR A 122 -0.21 6.76 -1.63
CA THR A 122 -0.72 5.81 -2.64
C THR A 122 -0.74 4.38 -2.11
N PRO A 123 -1.39 3.42 -2.80
CA PRO A 123 -1.24 2.01 -2.47
C PRO A 123 0.22 1.54 -2.47
N PHE A 124 1.03 2.04 -3.40
CA PHE A 124 2.45 1.71 -3.45
C PHE A 124 3.21 2.28 -2.23
N PHE A 125 2.87 3.50 -1.80
CA PHE A 125 3.39 4.07 -0.56
C PHE A 125 3.04 3.20 0.66
N MET A 126 1.79 2.75 0.77
CA MET A 126 1.35 1.83 1.84
C MET A 126 2.17 0.53 1.83
N ALA A 127 2.46 -0.06 0.66
CA ALA A 127 3.31 -1.24 0.59
C ALA A 127 4.70 -0.98 1.19
N ALA A 128 5.30 0.19 0.95
CA ALA A 128 6.60 0.56 1.52
C ALA A 128 6.52 0.83 3.03
N LEU A 129 5.50 1.57 3.46
CA LEU A 129 5.22 1.89 4.87
C LEU A 129 5.06 0.62 5.73
N TYR A 130 4.54 -0.46 5.16
CA TYR A 130 4.35 -1.75 5.84
C TYR A 130 5.41 -2.81 5.47
N GLY A 131 6.50 -2.44 4.80
CA GLY A 131 7.63 -3.34 4.53
C GLY A 131 7.36 -4.47 3.54
N GLN A 132 6.40 -4.28 2.64
CA GLN A 132 5.93 -5.31 1.71
C GLN A 132 6.86 -5.46 0.49
N THR A 133 8.13 -5.81 0.75
CA THR A 133 9.21 -5.93 -0.26
C THR A 133 8.82 -6.79 -1.45
N ASN A 134 8.17 -7.94 -1.21
CA ASN A 134 7.78 -8.85 -2.29
C ASN A 134 6.72 -8.22 -3.21
N LEU A 135 5.79 -7.46 -2.66
CA LEU A 135 4.81 -6.73 -3.45
C LEU A 135 5.47 -5.64 -4.29
N ILE A 136 6.37 -4.86 -3.70
CA ILE A 136 7.12 -3.79 -4.39
C ILE A 136 7.92 -4.34 -5.57
N LYS A 137 8.60 -5.46 -5.40
CA LYS A 137 9.34 -6.16 -6.47
C LYS A 137 8.42 -6.60 -7.61
N ASN A 138 7.25 -7.15 -7.29
CA ASN A 138 6.33 -7.67 -8.29
C ASN A 138 5.61 -6.54 -9.05
N LEU A 139 5.18 -5.49 -8.35
CA LEU A 139 4.34 -4.45 -8.93
C LEU A 139 5.07 -3.63 -10.00
N VAL A 140 6.37 -3.39 -9.82
CA VAL A 140 7.17 -2.56 -10.74
C VAL A 140 7.59 -3.29 -12.01
N ASN A 141 7.78 -4.61 -11.94
CA ASN A 141 8.02 -5.40 -13.15
C ASN A 141 6.82 -5.37 -14.10
N ASP A 142 5.61 -5.30 -13.53
CA ASP A 142 4.36 -5.39 -14.27
C ASP A 142 3.80 -4.01 -14.69
N LEU A 143 4.16 -2.91 -14.02
CA LEU A 143 3.55 -1.59 -14.20
C LEU A 143 4.56 -0.46 -14.48
N LYS A 144 5.41 -0.66 -15.48
CA LYS A 144 6.62 0.14 -15.82
C LYS A 144 6.41 1.65 -16.04
N ASP A 145 5.17 2.12 -16.16
CA ASP A 145 4.84 3.52 -16.48
C ASP A 145 4.19 4.29 -15.31
N ILE A 146 4.14 3.71 -14.11
CA ILE A 146 3.60 4.42 -12.94
C ILE A 146 4.64 5.41 -12.43
N ASP A 147 4.21 6.66 -12.28
CA ASP A 147 4.94 7.63 -11.52
C ASP A 147 4.82 7.32 -10.01
N TYR A 148 5.86 6.71 -9.45
CA TYR A 148 5.94 6.37 -8.02
C TYR A 148 6.32 7.56 -7.14
N HIS A 149 6.50 8.76 -7.70
CA HIS A 149 6.83 9.99 -6.95
C HIS A 149 5.64 10.59 -6.19
N ILE A 150 4.49 9.91 -6.13
CA ILE A 150 3.35 10.36 -5.36
C ILE A 150 3.60 10.01 -3.89
N LEU A 151 4.22 10.98 -3.23
CA LEU A 151 4.74 10.94 -1.88
C LEU A 151 3.65 11.34 -0.90
N SER A 152 3.74 10.84 0.33
CA SER A 152 2.94 11.40 1.42
C SER A 152 3.30 12.88 1.58
N ASN A 153 2.41 13.62 2.22
CA ASN A 153 2.53 15.06 2.39
C ASN A 153 3.82 15.50 3.13
N THR A 154 4.53 14.56 3.78
CA THR A 154 5.59 14.85 4.75
C THR A 154 6.86 14.01 4.64
N SER A 155 6.87 12.91 3.88
CA SER A 155 8.03 12.00 3.83
C SER A 155 8.04 11.13 2.57
N THR A 156 9.23 10.58 2.25
CA THR A 156 9.36 9.60 1.15
C THR A 156 9.16 8.17 1.65
N MET A 157 8.82 7.26 0.73
CA MET A 157 8.73 5.82 1.02
C MET A 157 10.04 5.26 1.62
N LEU A 158 11.19 5.83 1.25
CA LEU A 158 12.48 5.46 1.86
C LEU A 158 12.55 5.87 3.34
N HIS A 159 12.04 7.06 3.70
CA HIS A 159 11.97 7.46 5.11
C HIS A 159 11.10 6.47 5.89
N GLU A 160 9.91 6.16 5.39
CA GLU A 160 8.99 5.25 6.11
C GLU A 160 9.53 3.82 6.19
N ALA A 161 10.14 3.30 5.14
CA ALA A 161 10.80 1.99 5.18
C ALA A 161 11.92 1.97 6.24
N ILE A 162 12.70 3.04 6.38
CA ILE A 162 13.78 3.15 7.37
C ILE A 162 13.22 3.30 8.79
N ARG A 163 12.19 4.14 9.02
CA ARG A 163 11.51 4.25 10.33
C ARG A 163 10.89 2.94 10.77
N GLY A 164 10.34 2.19 9.83
CA GLY A 164 9.78 0.85 10.03
C GLY A 164 10.81 -0.26 10.17
N TYR A 165 12.11 0.03 10.06
CA TYR A 165 13.21 -0.95 10.05
C TYR A 165 13.10 -1.99 8.90
N TYR A 166 12.41 -1.65 7.82
CA TYR A 166 12.24 -2.47 6.63
C TYR A 166 13.40 -2.27 5.66
N PHE A 167 14.63 -2.58 6.09
CA PHE A 167 15.85 -2.30 5.33
C PHE A 167 15.91 -3.01 3.96
N GLU A 168 15.33 -4.21 3.85
CA GLU A 168 15.21 -4.89 2.55
C GLU A 168 14.30 -4.13 1.58
N THR A 169 13.21 -3.56 2.10
CA THR A 169 12.31 -2.70 1.33
C THR A 169 13.03 -1.42 0.94
N ALA A 170 13.72 -0.77 1.88
CA ALA A 170 14.50 0.43 1.62
C ALA A 170 15.56 0.18 0.54
N LEU A 171 16.26 -0.97 0.58
CA LEU A 171 17.28 -1.32 -0.39
C LEU A 171 16.69 -1.52 -1.78
N GLU A 172 15.54 -2.19 -1.88
CA GLU A 172 14.82 -2.31 -3.16
C GLU A 172 14.47 -0.93 -3.70
N LEU A 173 13.92 -0.04 -2.87
CA LEU A 173 13.50 1.31 -3.26
C LEU A 173 14.66 2.24 -3.66
N LEU A 174 15.93 1.90 -3.38
CA LEU A 174 17.09 2.63 -3.88
C LEU A 174 17.38 2.37 -5.37
N ASP A 175 16.81 1.31 -5.94
CA ASP A 175 16.97 1.01 -7.36
C ASP A 175 16.49 2.21 -8.21
N PRO A 176 17.33 2.74 -9.12
CA PRO A 176 16.99 3.89 -9.96
C PRO A 176 15.68 3.76 -10.73
N LYS A 177 15.17 2.54 -10.96
CA LYS A 177 13.87 2.32 -11.61
C LYS A 177 12.69 2.95 -10.86
N TYR A 178 12.78 3.06 -9.54
CA TYR A 178 11.74 3.68 -8.71
C TYR A 178 11.77 5.21 -8.75
N ARG A 179 12.89 5.78 -9.20
CA ARG A 179 13.15 7.23 -9.29
C ARG A 179 12.99 7.99 -7.97
N ILE A 180 12.93 7.35 -6.81
CA ILE A 180 12.63 8.03 -5.54
C ILE A 180 13.72 9.07 -5.20
N PRO A 181 13.35 10.33 -4.87
CA PRO A 181 14.31 11.35 -4.47
C PRO A 181 15.00 10.98 -3.15
N LYS A 182 16.34 10.95 -3.19
CA LYS A 182 17.20 10.59 -2.05
C LYS A 182 17.57 11.79 -1.17
N ASP A 183 17.52 12.98 -1.77
CA ASP A 183 17.90 14.28 -1.21
C ASP A 183 16.72 15.00 -0.55
N TRP A 184 15.49 14.51 -0.73
CA TRP A 184 14.33 15.06 -0.06
C TRP A 184 14.40 14.85 1.44
N VAL A 185 13.93 15.86 2.16
CA VAL A 185 13.85 15.84 3.61
C VAL A 185 12.42 15.57 4.08
N ASP A 186 12.30 14.87 5.20
CA ASP A 186 11.03 14.67 5.89
C ASP A 186 10.59 15.90 6.70
N SER A 187 9.52 15.74 7.50
CA SER A 187 9.01 16.76 8.42
C SER A 187 10.00 17.25 9.47
N ASP A 188 11.03 16.46 9.78
CA ASP A 188 12.08 16.81 10.76
C ASP A 188 13.30 17.45 10.06
N GLY A 189 13.24 17.62 8.74
CA GLY A 189 14.33 18.19 7.94
C GLY A 189 15.46 17.21 7.68
N MET A 190 15.24 15.91 7.90
CA MET A 190 16.24 14.86 7.67
C MET A 190 16.02 14.21 6.32
N THR A 191 17.10 13.96 5.59
CA THR A 191 17.09 13.00 4.48
C THR A 191 16.97 11.58 5.00
N CYS A 192 16.55 10.65 4.14
CA CYS A 192 16.39 9.25 4.52
C CYS A 192 17.69 8.60 5.04
N PHE A 193 18.87 9.05 4.56
CA PHE A 193 20.17 8.59 5.05
C PHE A 193 20.61 9.25 6.35
N GLN A 194 20.27 10.52 6.57
CA GLN A 194 20.49 11.16 7.87
C GLN A 194 19.64 10.46 8.94
N LEU A 195 18.38 10.16 8.62
CA LEU A 195 17.52 9.35 9.46
C LEU A 195 18.12 7.96 9.73
N LEU A 196 18.66 7.27 8.71
CA LEU A 196 19.33 5.97 8.90
C LEU A 196 20.52 6.06 9.86
N ALA A 197 21.34 7.11 9.72
CA ALA A 197 22.50 7.34 10.58
C ALA A 197 22.10 7.59 12.04
N ASP A 198 20.94 8.21 12.27
CA ASP A 198 20.37 8.51 13.59
C ASP A 198 19.64 7.30 14.24
N ILE A 199 19.73 6.10 13.66
CA ILE A 199 19.17 4.87 14.23
C ILE A 199 20.30 3.96 14.75
N PRO A 200 20.74 4.09 16.02
CA PRO A 200 21.83 3.29 16.58
C PRO A 200 21.57 1.78 16.57
N SER A 201 20.28 1.39 16.61
CA SER A 201 19.86 -0.01 16.56
C SER A 201 20.03 -0.65 15.18
N ALA A 202 20.07 0.14 14.10
CA ALA A 202 20.35 -0.39 12.77
C ALA A 202 21.74 -1.05 12.74
N PHE A 203 22.71 -0.47 13.44
CA PHE A 203 24.11 -0.92 13.45
C PHE A 203 24.44 -1.96 14.54
N LYS A 204 23.46 -2.42 15.34
CA LYS A 204 23.69 -3.44 16.38
C LYS A 204 23.69 -4.86 15.78
N SER A 205 24.49 -5.75 16.36
CA SER A 205 24.65 -7.14 15.90
C SER A 205 23.32 -7.88 15.85
N GLY A 206 22.91 -8.33 14.66
CA GLY A 206 21.65 -9.04 14.43
C GLY A 206 21.06 -8.78 13.04
N TYR A 207 21.35 -7.60 12.47
CA TYR A 207 21.09 -7.32 11.05
C TYR A 207 22.31 -7.71 10.21
N SER A 208 22.08 -8.23 8.99
CA SER A 208 23.17 -8.46 8.04
C SER A 208 23.81 -7.11 7.73
N PHE A 209 25.03 -6.92 8.23
CA PHE A 209 25.83 -5.71 7.98
C PHE A 209 25.93 -5.43 6.47
N ASP A 210 25.90 -6.49 5.64
CA ASP A 210 25.92 -6.41 4.18
C ASP A 210 24.75 -5.60 3.58
N ILE A 211 23.56 -5.61 4.20
CA ILE A 211 22.38 -4.87 3.70
C ILE A 211 22.50 -3.38 4.03
N LEU A 212 22.95 -3.05 5.23
CA LEU A 212 23.15 -1.66 5.66
C LEU A 212 24.36 -1.02 4.96
N GLU A 213 25.42 -1.80 4.75
CA GLU A 213 26.56 -1.40 3.94
C GLU A 213 26.07 -1.03 2.54
N LYS A 214 25.33 -1.92 1.86
CA LYS A 214 24.75 -1.62 0.53
C LYS A 214 23.85 -0.39 0.54
N LEU A 215 22.98 -0.24 1.54
CA LEU A 215 22.12 0.94 1.67
C LEU A 215 22.93 2.25 1.77
N ILE A 216 24.01 2.25 2.53
CA ILE A 216 24.90 3.40 2.71
C ILE A 216 25.70 3.66 1.43
N TYR A 217 26.25 2.62 0.81
CA TYR A 217 27.05 2.71 -0.41
C TYR A 217 26.24 3.12 -1.65
N ASP A 218 25.05 2.56 -1.83
CA ASP A 218 24.16 2.86 -2.96
C ASP A 218 23.39 4.19 -2.73
N GLY A 219 23.39 4.66 -1.48
CA GLY A 219 22.67 5.84 -1.01
C GLY A 219 23.48 7.13 -0.98
N LEU A 220 24.75 7.04 -0.59
CA LEU A 220 25.65 8.17 -0.46
C LEU A 220 26.49 8.35 -1.73
N SER A 221 26.73 9.60 -2.17
CA SER A 221 27.76 9.86 -3.18
C SER A 221 29.14 9.43 -2.65
N GLU A 222 30.09 9.09 -3.53
CA GLU A 222 31.47 8.72 -3.17
C GLU A 222 32.11 9.67 -2.13
N THR A 223 31.72 10.95 -2.14
CA THR A 223 32.17 11.99 -1.20
C THR A 223 31.63 11.84 0.22
N ALA A 224 30.41 11.33 0.41
CA ALA A 224 29.84 11.10 1.74
C ALA A 224 30.29 9.76 2.35
N ILE A 225 30.66 8.78 1.51
CA ILE A 225 31.29 7.52 1.94
C ILE A 225 32.62 7.79 2.65
N GLN A 226 33.45 8.72 2.14
CA GLN A 226 34.70 9.12 2.80
C GLN A 226 34.48 9.75 4.19
N PHE A 227 33.35 10.45 4.38
CA PHE A 227 32.98 11.03 5.67
C PHE A 227 32.44 9.98 6.64
N ALA A 228 31.62 9.03 6.16
CA ALA A 228 31.10 7.94 6.97
C ALA A 228 32.22 7.03 7.50
N TYR A 229 33.19 6.66 6.65
CA TYR A 229 34.39 5.91 7.07
C TYR A 229 35.20 6.63 8.14
N HIS A 230 35.20 7.96 8.17
CA HIS A 230 35.94 8.73 9.18
C HIS A 230 35.28 8.67 10.57
N PHE A 231 33.97 8.45 10.65
CA PHE A 231 33.22 8.40 11.90
C PHE A 231 32.97 6.97 12.41
N THR A 232 32.74 5.99 11.54
CA THR A 232 32.49 4.61 11.97
C THR A 232 33.73 3.85 12.44
N PHE A 233 34.94 4.26 12.03
CA PHE A 233 36.21 3.59 12.40
C PHE A 233 37.05 4.32 13.44
N LYS A 234 36.53 5.39 14.06
CA LYS A 234 37.23 6.07 15.17
C LYS A 234 36.85 5.55 16.57
N GLU A 235 35.84 4.68 16.67
CA GLU A 235 35.40 4.10 17.95
C GLU A 235 35.35 2.56 17.92
N LEU A 236 36.30 1.92 17.22
CA LEU A 236 36.66 0.51 17.40
C LEU A 236 38.13 0.38 17.76
#